data_AF-A0A2E3LXW7-F1
#
_entry.id   AF-A0A2E3LXW7-F1
#
_cell.length_a   1.000
_cell.length_b   1.000
_cell.length_c   1.000
_cell.angle_alpha   90.00
_cell.angle_beta   90.00
_cell.angle_gamma   90.00
#
_symmetry.space_group_name_H-M   'P 1'
#
loop_
_entity.id
_entity.type
_entity.pdbx_description
1 polymer ?
#
loop_
_entity_poly.entity_id
_entity_poly.type
_entity_poly.pdbx_seq_one_letter_code
_entity_poly.pdbx_strand_id
1 'polypeptide(L)'
;MSNSRCRRCGLEVEASKKKCSRCGARYSRITFPRILILLIIGMTAYNTWSFYEAHNAIVQEPHTTKALSQNDKSEYLIIERNDRSLEDHTRMVYKILINENTPPSREELERNLRSIWAQENMNWDEAVMFAYLPGMDLNGHAYLFARFEGEELAAWKIQSKADEYITRANTVTTNSFSGKRLPRDYLLLVRSSEMGAGELRVDIKTNFPDQTRLLVYGRRPYTQENSDEERNGLLFQDTVVVDSGSASLYVDIDDSVWFQEHEANVAAFNDPGIFSSVAEISSEIIVGAFFSPIRDQPQEVLEQVGARGEYIRGDGAKQSGDLTTYRTDTHIEMPTNQFI
;
A
#
# COMPACT_ATOMS: atom_id res chain seq x y z
N MET A 1 -24.95 -14.12 27.54
CA MET A 1 -26.28 -14.78 27.61
C MET A 1 -27.27 -13.81 28.24
N SER A 2 -28.27 -13.33 27.51
CA SER A 2 -29.25 -12.37 28.05
C SER A 2 -30.38 -13.11 28.78
N ASN A 3 -30.51 -12.90 30.09
CA ASN A 3 -31.64 -13.41 30.87
C ASN A 3 -32.88 -12.56 30.56
N SER A 4 -34.00 -13.22 30.24
CA SER A 4 -35.28 -12.54 30.04
C SER A 4 -36.16 -12.70 31.29
N ARG A 5 -36.91 -11.67 31.65
CA ARG A 5 -37.84 -11.71 32.80
C ARG A 5 -39.28 -11.91 32.34
N CYS A 6 -40.00 -12.79 33.02
CA CYS A 6 -41.42 -13.01 32.75
C CYS A 6 -42.24 -11.77 33.14
N ARG A 7 -42.88 -11.11 32.17
CA ARG A 7 -43.68 -9.89 32.43
C ARG A 7 -44.82 -10.06 33.44
N ARG A 8 -45.33 -11.29 33.64
CA ARG A 8 -46.45 -11.54 34.54
C ARG A 8 -46.04 -11.79 36.00
N CYS A 9 -44.85 -12.35 36.24
CA CYS A 9 -44.44 -12.75 37.59
C CYS A 9 -42.99 -12.38 37.97
N GLY A 10 -42.27 -11.69 37.08
CA GLY A 10 -40.91 -11.18 37.32
C GLY A 10 -39.79 -12.23 37.33
N LEU A 11 -40.12 -13.53 37.25
CA LEU A 11 -39.12 -14.60 37.30
C LEU A 11 -38.18 -14.54 36.08
N GLU A 12 -36.89 -14.66 36.32
CA GLU A 12 -35.90 -14.88 35.26
C GLU A 12 -36.10 -16.25 34.63
N VAL A 13 -36.10 -16.28 33.29
CA VAL A 13 -36.31 -17.50 32.51
C VAL A 13 -35.17 -17.68 31.52
N GLU A 14 -34.74 -18.92 31.40
CA GLU A 14 -33.90 -19.39 30.31
C GLU A 14 -34.63 -19.21 28.97
N ALA A 15 -33.94 -18.61 28.01
CA ALA A 15 -34.48 -18.24 26.70
C ALA A 15 -35.04 -19.42 25.87
N SER A 16 -34.75 -20.66 26.25
CA SER A 16 -35.18 -21.88 25.56
C SER A 16 -36.60 -22.34 25.91
N LYS A 17 -37.23 -21.83 26.99
CA LYS A 17 -38.53 -22.35 27.48
C LYS A 17 -39.72 -21.55 26.94
N LYS A 18 -40.69 -22.25 26.31
CA LYS A 18 -41.89 -21.65 25.69
C LYS A 18 -42.96 -21.16 26.67
N LYS A 19 -42.87 -21.51 27.95
CA LYS A 19 -43.82 -21.14 29.01
C LYS A 19 -43.09 -20.80 30.30
N CYS A 20 -43.61 -19.85 31.07
CA CYS A 20 -43.15 -19.59 32.42
C CYS A 20 -43.50 -20.78 33.33
N SER A 21 -42.51 -21.35 34.02
CA SER A 21 -42.71 -22.45 34.97
C SER A 21 -43.59 -22.08 36.16
N ARG A 22 -43.60 -20.79 36.56
CA ARG A 22 -44.33 -20.33 37.75
C ARG A 22 -45.79 -19.97 37.47
N CYS A 23 -46.09 -19.32 36.35
CA CYS A 23 -47.43 -18.79 36.09
C CYS A 23 -48.10 -19.36 34.83
N GLY A 24 -47.44 -20.26 34.10
CA GLY A 24 -47.97 -20.89 32.89
C GLY A 24 -48.15 -19.95 31.68
N ALA A 25 -47.80 -18.67 31.80
CA ALA A 25 -47.90 -17.70 30.72
C ALA A 25 -47.03 -18.14 29.52
N ARG A 26 -47.63 -18.20 28.33
CA ARG A 26 -46.91 -18.44 27.07
C ARG A 26 -46.19 -17.16 26.67
N TYR A 27 -44.91 -17.25 26.32
CA TYR A 27 -44.22 -16.14 25.67
C TYR A 27 -44.78 -16.02 24.25
N SER A 28 -45.43 -14.91 23.93
CA SER A 28 -45.78 -14.64 22.54
C SER A 28 -44.48 -14.52 21.77
N ARG A 29 -44.27 -15.37 20.77
CA ARG A 29 -43.26 -15.09 19.75
C ARG A 29 -43.64 -13.72 19.20
N ILE A 30 -42.76 -12.74 19.40
CA ILE A 30 -42.84 -11.48 18.65
C ILE A 30 -42.70 -11.92 17.19
N THR A 31 -43.82 -12.08 16.50
CA THR A 31 -43.85 -12.14 15.05
C THR A 31 -43.44 -10.75 14.61
N PHE A 32 -42.13 -10.56 14.42
CA PHE A 32 -41.63 -9.41 13.70
C PHE A 32 -42.36 -9.40 12.35
N PRO A 33 -43.15 -8.36 12.03
CA PRO A 33 -43.85 -8.31 10.77
C PRO A 33 -42.79 -8.41 9.67
N ARG A 34 -42.99 -9.30 8.69
CA ARG A 34 -42.06 -9.52 7.56
C ARG A 34 -41.64 -8.22 6.86
N ILE A 35 -42.48 -7.19 6.95
CA ILE A 35 -42.24 -5.83 6.46
C ILE A 35 -41.05 -5.17 7.17
N LEU A 36 -40.83 -5.38 8.48
CA LEU A 36 -39.71 -4.77 9.20
C LEU A 36 -38.37 -5.43 8.86
N ILE A 37 -38.36 -6.73 8.61
CA ILE A 37 -37.14 -7.44 8.15
C ILE A 37 -36.77 -7.01 6.74
N LEU A 38 -37.75 -6.83 5.85
CA LEU A 38 -37.50 -6.31 4.50
C LEU A 38 -37.04 -4.85 4.51
N LEU A 39 -37.54 -4.02 5.43
CA LEU A 39 -37.05 -2.64 5.62
C LEU A 39 -35.62 -2.59 6.16
N ILE A 40 -35.26 -3.46 7.11
CA ILE A 40 -33.88 -3.54 7.63
C ILE A 40 -32.93 -4.03 6.53
N ILE A 41 -33.30 -5.05 5.76
CA ILE A 41 -32.49 -5.55 4.63
C ILE A 41 -32.36 -4.50 3.52
N GLY A 42 -33.46 -3.80 3.21
CA GLY A 42 -33.47 -2.71 2.23
C GLY A 42 -32.61 -1.51 2.64
N MET A 43 -32.63 -1.12 3.92
CA MET A 43 -31.78 -0.04 4.44
C MET A 43 -30.31 -0.43 4.47
N THR A 44 -29.97 -1.68 4.79
CA THR A 44 -28.57 -2.15 4.70
C THR A 44 -28.08 -2.19 3.25
N ALA A 45 -28.91 -2.63 2.29
CA ALA A 45 -28.54 -2.68 0.88
C ALA A 45 -28.40 -1.27 0.26
N TYR A 46 -29.28 -0.33 0.63
CA TYR A 46 -29.23 1.06 0.18
C TYR A 46 -28.00 1.79 0.77
N ASN A 47 -27.70 1.57 2.06
CA ASN A 47 -26.50 2.13 2.67
C ASN A 47 -25.21 1.55 2.08
N THR A 48 -25.14 0.25 1.78
CA THR A 48 -23.95 -0.32 1.12
C THR A 48 -23.77 0.17 -0.31
N TRP A 49 -24.86 0.41 -1.06
CA TRP A 49 -24.77 0.94 -2.43
C TRP A 49 -24.41 2.43 -2.44
N SER A 50 -25.03 3.27 -1.58
CA SER A 50 -24.65 4.68 -1.45
C SER A 50 -23.23 4.86 -0.91
N PHE A 51 -22.74 3.97 -0.04
CA PHE A 51 -21.32 3.97 0.35
C PHE A 51 -20.41 3.60 -0.82
N TYR A 52 -20.79 2.62 -1.65
CA TYR A 52 -20.00 2.19 -2.81
C TYR A 52 -19.90 3.27 -3.90
N GLU A 53 -20.97 4.04 -4.14
CA GLU A 53 -20.95 5.18 -5.07
C GLU A 53 -20.23 6.41 -4.50
N ALA A 54 -20.33 6.66 -3.18
CA ALA A 54 -19.58 7.75 -2.54
C ALA A 54 -18.06 7.44 -2.43
N HIS A 55 -17.68 6.19 -2.18
CA HIS A 55 -16.27 5.78 -2.13
C HIS A 55 -15.60 5.86 -3.51
N ASN A 56 -16.33 5.51 -4.58
CA ASN A 56 -15.83 5.65 -5.96
C ASN A 56 -15.85 7.10 -6.48
N ALA A 57 -16.54 8.02 -5.80
CA ALA A 57 -16.53 9.44 -6.13
C ALA A 57 -15.45 10.25 -5.39
N ILE A 58 -14.86 9.70 -4.31
CA ILE A 58 -13.84 10.37 -3.46
C ILE A 58 -12.43 9.80 -3.66
N VAL A 59 -12.28 8.63 -4.29
CA VAL A 59 -11.00 8.27 -4.90
C VAL A 59 -10.85 9.11 -6.16
N GLN A 60 -10.32 10.33 -6.02
CA GLN A 60 -9.65 10.93 -7.16
C GLN A 60 -8.55 9.95 -7.54
N GLU A 61 -8.68 9.32 -8.71
CA GLU A 61 -7.56 8.61 -9.31
C GLU A 61 -6.37 9.58 -9.25
N PRO A 62 -5.21 9.17 -8.69
CA PRO A 62 -4.02 10.00 -8.77
C PRO A 62 -3.87 10.38 -10.23
N HIS A 63 -3.84 11.69 -10.50
CA HIS A 63 -3.75 12.26 -11.84
C HIS A 63 -2.83 11.36 -12.65
N THR A 64 -3.38 10.66 -13.63
CA THR A 64 -2.62 9.74 -14.48
C THR A 64 -1.60 10.59 -15.22
N THR A 65 -0.41 10.70 -14.65
CA THR A 65 0.70 11.45 -15.22
C THR A 65 1.11 10.65 -16.43
N LYS A 66 0.72 11.12 -17.62
CA LYS A 66 1.23 10.57 -18.88
C LYS A 66 2.75 10.64 -18.79
N ALA A 67 3.41 9.48 -18.81
CA ALA A 67 4.87 9.39 -18.88
C ALA A 67 5.36 10.30 -20.02
N LEU A 68 6.15 11.31 -19.66
CA LEU A 68 6.67 12.28 -20.62
C LEU A 68 7.92 11.70 -21.29
N SER A 69 7.83 11.48 -22.60
CA SER A 69 8.92 11.22 -23.55
C SER A 69 9.88 10.06 -23.19
N GLN A 70 9.56 8.86 -23.68
CA GLN A 70 10.49 7.71 -23.71
C GLN A 70 11.51 7.85 -24.84
N ASN A 71 12.79 7.88 -24.47
CA ASN A 71 13.84 7.33 -25.31
C ASN A 71 14.01 5.89 -24.84
N ASP A 72 13.83 4.89 -25.72
CA ASP A 72 13.67 3.45 -25.43
C ASP A 72 14.91 2.77 -24.79
N LYS A 73 15.87 3.55 -24.30
CA LYS A 73 17.17 3.15 -23.75
C LYS A 73 17.60 3.93 -22.51
N SER A 74 16.77 4.81 -21.95
CA SER A 74 17.18 5.53 -20.75
C SER A 74 17.21 4.58 -19.54
N GLU A 75 18.33 4.59 -18.80
CA GLU A 75 18.54 3.86 -17.54
C GLU A 75 17.54 4.30 -16.43
N TYR A 76 16.77 5.36 -16.68
CA TYR A 76 15.76 5.91 -15.80
C TYR A 76 14.57 6.48 -16.59
N LEU A 77 13.47 6.73 -15.88
CA LEU A 77 12.28 7.43 -16.34
C LEU A 77 11.89 8.50 -15.31
N ILE A 78 11.74 9.76 -15.73
CA ILE A 78 11.16 10.80 -14.88
C ILE A 78 9.64 10.63 -14.90
N ILE A 79 9.07 10.28 -13.75
CA ILE A 79 7.64 9.99 -13.60
C ILE A 79 6.87 11.28 -13.28
N GLU A 80 7.46 12.11 -12.42
CA GLU A 80 6.83 13.32 -11.92
C GLU A 80 7.85 14.45 -11.80
N ARG A 81 7.38 15.69 -12.03
CA ARG A 81 8.10 16.94 -11.83
C ARG A 81 7.19 17.87 -11.05
N ASN A 82 7.70 18.43 -9.96
CA ASN A 82 6.93 19.32 -9.10
C ASN A 82 7.79 20.53 -8.72
N ASP A 83 7.34 21.73 -9.11
CA ASP A 83 7.96 22.98 -8.71
C ASP A 83 7.62 23.25 -7.24
N ARG A 84 8.65 23.25 -6.39
CA ARG A 84 8.57 23.54 -4.97
C ARG A 84 9.42 24.76 -4.61
N SER A 85 9.47 25.72 -5.53
CA SER A 85 10.20 26.97 -5.33
C SER A 85 9.62 27.78 -4.16
N LEU A 86 10.52 28.45 -3.44
CA LEU A 86 10.20 29.48 -2.46
C LEU A 86 10.41 30.87 -3.10
N GLU A 87 10.02 31.93 -2.41
CA GLU A 87 9.98 33.30 -2.96
C GLU A 87 11.34 33.76 -3.54
N ASP A 88 12.46 33.30 -2.98
CA ASP A 88 13.82 33.67 -3.35
C ASP A 88 14.71 32.49 -3.82
N HIS A 89 14.15 31.30 -3.97
CA HIS A 89 14.92 30.08 -4.28
C HIS A 89 14.12 29.13 -5.16
N THR A 90 14.62 28.88 -6.37
CA THR A 90 13.94 28.03 -7.35
C THR A 90 14.31 26.56 -7.16
N ARG A 91 13.30 25.70 -7.01
CA ARG A 91 13.51 24.27 -6.74
C ARG A 91 12.60 23.38 -7.56
N MET A 92 13.19 22.38 -8.19
CA MET A 92 12.46 21.30 -8.85
C MET A 92 12.58 19.98 -8.09
N VAL A 93 11.44 19.34 -7.83
CA VAL A 93 11.37 18.00 -7.24
C VAL A 93 11.01 16.97 -8.30
N TYR A 94 11.81 15.92 -8.40
CA TYR A 94 11.64 14.83 -9.36
C TYR A 94 11.28 13.53 -8.66
N LYS A 95 10.31 12.78 -9.19
CA LYS A 95 10.16 11.34 -8.93
C LYS A 95 10.68 10.56 -10.13
N ILE A 96 11.62 9.65 -9.89
CA ILE A 96 12.38 8.96 -10.92
C ILE A 96 12.21 7.46 -10.73
N LEU A 97 11.88 6.73 -11.79
CA LEU A 97 11.94 5.27 -11.82
C LEU A 97 13.27 4.86 -12.43
N ILE A 98 14.09 4.11 -11.70
CA ILE A 98 15.29 3.49 -12.24
C ILE A 98 14.83 2.29 -13.08
N ASN A 99 15.09 2.31 -14.39
CA ASN A 99 14.57 1.33 -15.33
C ASN A 99 15.56 0.15 -15.49
N GLU A 100 16.01 -0.38 -14.35
CA GLU A 100 16.95 -1.50 -14.30
C GLU A 100 16.35 -2.66 -13.52
N ASN A 101 16.56 -3.88 -14.03
CA ASN A 101 16.11 -5.11 -13.36
C ASN A 101 16.99 -5.48 -12.16
N THR A 102 18.19 -4.90 -12.12
CA THR A 102 19.14 -5.03 -11.02
C THR A 102 19.38 -3.63 -10.47
N PRO A 103 19.35 -3.44 -9.15
CA PRO A 103 19.67 -2.14 -8.57
C PRO A 103 21.07 -1.70 -8.97
N PRO A 104 21.26 -0.45 -9.41
CA PRO A 104 22.55 0.01 -9.88
C PRO A 104 23.53 0.12 -8.73
N SER A 105 24.82 -0.01 -9.04
CA SER A 105 25.88 0.31 -8.09
C SER A 105 25.82 1.78 -7.67
N ARG A 106 26.51 2.09 -6.57
CA ARG A 106 26.56 3.44 -6.00
C ARG A 106 27.05 4.45 -7.05
N GLU A 107 28.09 4.09 -7.80
CA GLU A 107 28.70 4.91 -8.84
C GLU A 107 27.75 5.14 -10.03
N GLU A 108 26.97 4.12 -10.40
CA GLU A 108 25.98 4.22 -11.48
C GLU A 108 24.82 5.12 -11.09
N LEU A 109 24.32 5.01 -9.85
CA LEU A 109 23.30 5.90 -9.32
C LEU A 109 23.75 7.36 -9.35
N GLU A 110 24.94 7.65 -8.84
CA GLU A 110 25.47 9.01 -8.82
C GLU A 110 25.62 9.57 -10.25
N ARG A 111 26.20 8.78 -11.16
CA ARG A 111 26.32 9.14 -12.58
C ARG A 111 24.96 9.46 -13.20
N ASN A 112 23.95 8.64 -12.93
CA ASN A 112 22.61 8.79 -13.49
C ASN A 112 21.90 10.03 -12.92
N LEU A 113 21.97 10.25 -11.61
CA LEU A 113 21.44 11.46 -10.98
C LEU A 113 22.08 12.73 -11.57
N ARG A 114 23.41 12.74 -11.74
CA ARG A 114 24.13 13.87 -12.35
C ARG A 114 23.73 14.07 -13.80
N SER A 115 23.55 13.00 -14.57
CA SER A 115 23.09 13.08 -15.96
C SER A 115 21.67 13.64 -16.06
N ILE A 116 20.76 13.19 -15.19
CA ILE A 116 19.38 13.72 -15.11
C ILE A 116 19.44 15.20 -14.84
N TRP A 117 20.20 15.59 -13.82
CA TRP A 117 20.28 16.98 -13.43
C TRP A 117 20.89 17.86 -14.53
N ALA A 118 22.01 17.47 -15.12
CA ALA A 118 22.66 18.23 -16.19
C ALA A 118 21.76 18.43 -17.43
N GLN A 119 20.86 17.49 -17.72
CA GLN A 119 19.91 17.60 -18.83
C GLN A 119 18.70 18.47 -18.48
N GLU A 120 18.29 18.48 -17.21
CA GLU A 120 17.06 19.10 -16.74
C GLU A 120 17.28 20.46 -16.06
N ASN A 121 18.54 20.83 -15.78
CA ASN A 121 18.92 22.07 -15.09
C ASN A 121 18.70 23.31 -15.98
N MET A 122 17.42 23.66 -16.17
CA MET A 122 16.95 24.74 -17.01
C MET A 122 16.68 26.02 -16.20
N ASN A 123 17.61 26.46 -15.35
CA ASN A 123 17.54 27.64 -14.47
C ASN A 123 16.96 27.39 -13.05
N TRP A 124 17.21 26.23 -12.47
CA TRP A 124 16.79 25.93 -11.09
C TRP A 124 18.00 26.04 -10.16
N ASP A 125 17.84 26.69 -9.00
CA ASP A 125 18.91 26.80 -8.00
C ASP A 125 19.18 25.44 -7.34
N GLU A 126 18.15 24.60 -7.24
CA GLU A 126 18.20 23.30 -6.58
C GLU A 126 17.33 22.24 -7.27
N ALA A 127 17.76 20.99 -7.16
CA ALA A 127 16.92 19.84 -7.46
C ALA A 127 16.90 18.80 -6.34
N VAL A 128 15.72 18.24 -6.12
CA VAL A 128 15.52 17.12 -5.20
C VAL A 128 14.98 15.94 -5.98
N MET A 129 15.62 14.78 -5.84
CA MET A 129 15.31 13.59 -6.60
C MET A 129 14.95 12.43 -5.66
N PHE A 130 13.74 11.92 -5.83
CA PHE A 130 13.26 10.69 -5.22
C PHE A 130 13.30 9.59 -6.27
N ALA A 131 14.25 8.66 -6.15
CA ALA A 131 14.35 7.54 -7.09
C ALA A 131 13.74 6.27 -6.51
N TYR A 132 13.08 5.50 -7.38
CA TYR A 132 12.33 4.28 -7.07
C TYR A 132 12.82 3.15 -7.98
N LEU A 133 12.79 1.92 -7.47
CA LEU A 133 13.00 0.72 -8.27
C LEU A 133 11.67 0.23 -8.88
N PRO A 134 11.70 -0.60 -9.94
CA PRO A 134 10.51 -1.19 -10.51
C PRO A 134 9.67 -1.92 -9.47
N GLY A 135 8.37 -1.58 -9.39
CA GLY A 135 7.43 -2.20 -8.45
C GLY A 135 7.43 -1.59 -7.04
N MET A 136 8.19 -0.51 -6.78
CA MET A 136 8.02 0.27 -5.54
C MET A 136 6.81 1.18 -5.60
N ASP A 137 6.26 1.50 -4.43
CA ASP A 137 5.22 2.52 -4.29
C ASP A 137 5.83 3.93 -4.39
N LEU A 138 5.39 4.71 -5.38
CA LEU A 138 5.88 6.06 -5.66
C LEU A 138 5.42 7.11 -4.63
N ASN A 139 4.49 6.75 -3.74
CA ASN A 139 4.01 7.57 -2.64
C ASN A 139 4.51 7.05 -1.27
N GLY A 140 5.39 6.04 -1.29
CA GLY A 140 6.04 5.49 -0.11
C GLY A 140 7.48 6.00 0.05
N HIS A 141 8.31 5.21 0.73
CA HIS A 141 9.72 5.51 0.88
C HIS A 141 10.48 5.28 -0.43
N ALA A 142 11.11 6.33 -0.95
CA ALA A 142 11.99 6.24 -2.10
C ALA A 142 13.20 5.31 -1.81
N TYR A 143 13.66 4.60 -2.84
CA TYR A 143 14.89 3.80 -2.78
C TYR A 143 16.10 4.70 -2.47
N LEU A 144 16.15 5.83 -3.15
CA LEU A 144 17.23 6.80 -3.08
C LEU A 144 16.66 8.22 -3.01
N PHE A 145 17.30 9.02 -2.18
CA PHE A 145 17.10 10.46 -2.11
C PHE A 145 18.39 11.18 -2.50
N ALA A 146 18.28 12.22 -3.32
CA ALA A 146 19.40 13.08 -3.69
C ALA A 146 18.98 14.54 -3.78
N ARG A 147 19.87 15.45 -3.37
CA ARG A 147 19.74 16.91 -3.47
C ARG A 147 20.93 17.48 -4.21
N PHE A 148 20.65 18.31 -5.20
CA PHE A 148 21.62 19.09 -5.95
C PHE A 148 21.48 20.57 -5.62
N GLU A 149 22.60 21.27 -5.43
CA GLU A 149 22.67 22.73 -5.31
C GLU A 149 23.62 23.25 -6.40
N GLY A 150 23.12 24.07 -7.33
CA GLY A 150 23.86 24.33 -8.57
C GLY A 150 24.20 23.02 -9.28
N GLU A 151 25.45 22.79 -9.68
CA GLU A 151 25.87 21.53 -10.33
C GLU A 151 26.33 20.43 -9.33
N GLU A 152 26.39 20.74 -8.04
CA GLU A 152 26.96 19.87 -7.02
C GLU A 152 25.90 18.94 -6.40
N LEU A 153 26.26 17.67 -6.20
CA LEU A 153 25.44 16.71 -5.45
C LEU A 153 25.66 16.95 -3.95
N ALA A 154 24.91 17.89 -3.39
CA ALA A 154 25.06 18.39 -2.03
C ALA A 154 24.79 17.31 -0.97
N ALA A 155 23.75 16.49 -1.17
CA ALA A 155 23.40 15.42 -0.24
C ALA A 155 22.74 14.25 -0.98
N TRP A 156 23.01 13.02 -0.55
CA TRP A 156 22.26 11.86 -1.03
C TRP A 156 22.39 10.66 -0.10
N LYS A 157 21.39 9.78 -0.15
CA LYS A 157 21.31 8.58 0.69
C LYS A 157 20.46 7.50 0.01
N ILE A 158 20.99 6.28 0.00
CA ILE A 158 20.20 5.07 -0.25
C ILE A 158 19.51 4.70 1.07
N GLN A 159 18.20 4.47 1.05
CA GLN A 159 17.48 4.11 2.27
C GLN A 159 17.81 2.66 2.66
N SER A 160 18.10 2.42 3.95
CA SER A 160 18.65 1.14 4.45
C SER A 160 17.76 -0.08 4.21
N LYS A 161 16.43 0.09 4.15
CA LYS A 161 15.49 -0.99 3.82
C LYS A 161 15.49 -1.37 2.33
N ALA A 162 16.18 -0.60 1.50
CA ALA A 162 16.27 -0.83 0.08
C ALA A 162 17.32 -1.90 -0.28
N ASP A 163 18.35 -2.11 0.55
CA ASP A 163 19.38 -3.15 0.37
C ASP A 163 18.80 -4.58 0.35
N GLU A 164 17.69 -4.81 1.07
CA GLU A 164 16.95 -6.08 1.01
C GLU A 164 16.26 -6.32 -0.34
N TYR A 165 15.88 -5.23 -1.03
CA TYR A 165 15.35 -5.28 -2.39
C TYR A 165 16.46 -5.66 -3.38
N ILE A 166 17.69 -5.15 -3.15
CA ILE A 166 18.86 -5.34 -4.01
C ILE A 166 19.33 -6.80 -4.04
N THR A 167 19.43 -7.40 -2.87
CA THR A 167 19.99 -8.75 -2.73
C THR A 167 19.11 -9.82 -3.41
N ARG A 168 17.80 -9.55 -3.58
CA ARG A 168 16.81 -10.53 -4.10
C ARG A 168 16.60 -10.46 -5.62
N ALA A 169 16.81 -9.30 -6.26
CA ALA A 169 16.62 -9.13 -7.70
C ALA A 169 17.74 -9.80 -8.54
N ASN A 170 18.96 -9.88 -8.00
CA ASN A 170 20.15 -10.36 -8.72
C ASN A 170 20.21 -11.89 -8.95
N THR A 171 19.28 -12.66 -8.40
CA THR A 171 19.21 -14.14 -8.55
C THR A 171 18.28 -14.62 -9.67
N VAL A 172 17.56 -13.71 -10.35
CA VAL A 172 16.64 -14.10 -11.43
C VAL A 172 17.43 -14.29 -12.73
N THR A 173 18.03 -15.47 -12.91
CA THR A 173 18.52 -15.91 -14.22
C THR A 173 17.35 -15.95 -15.21
N THR A 174 17.45 -15.19 -16.29
CA THR A 174 16.47 -15.15 -17.38
C THR A 174 16.46 -16.47 -18.14
N ASN A 175 15.78 -17.47 -17.61
CA ASN A 175 15.43 -18.66 -18.38
C ASN A 175 14.27 -18.28 -19.31
N SER A 176 14.57 -18.11 -20.60
CA SER A 176 13.54 -17.84 -21.61
C SER A 176 12.69 -19.10 -21.80
N PHE A 177 11.47 -19.11 -21.27
CA PHE A 177 10.52 -20.20 -21.51
C PHE A 177 9.85 -20.04 -22.87
N SER A 178 9.96 -21.06 -23.72
CA SER A 178 9.43 -21.07 -25.09
C SER A 178 7.98 -21.57 -25.20
N GLY A 179 7.25 -21.65 -24.09
CA GLY A 179 5.85 -22.07 -24.08
C GLY A 179 4.91 -20.89 -24.24
N LYS A 180 4.14 -20.82 -25.34
CA LYS A 180 3.04 -19.85 -25.47
C LYS A 180 1.96 -20.16 -24.42
N ARG A 181 2.02 -19.53 -23.25
CA ARG A 181 0.91 -19.52 -22.30
C ARG A 181 0.02 -18.31 -22.61
N LEU A 182 -1.29 -18.50 -22.45
CA LEU A 182 -2.26 -17.42 -22.57
C LEU A 182 -2.32 -16.68 -21.23
N PRO A 183 -2.39 -15.33 -21.22
CA PRO A 183 -2.59 -14.59 -20.00
C PRO A 183 -3.88 -15.00 -19.26
N ARG A 184 -3.86 -14.93 -17.94
CA ARG A 184 -4.93 -15.37 -17.04
C ARG A 184 -5.31 -14.24 -16.08
N ASP A 185 -6.59 -14.18 -15.73
CA ASP A 185 -7.09 -13.25 -14.72
C ASP A 185 -6.75 -13.79 -13.32
N TYR A 186 -5.93 -13.02 -12.61
CA TYR A 186 -5.59 -13.26 -11.22
C TYR A 186 -6.45 -12.40 -10.31
N LEU A 187 -6.67 -12.92 -9.12
CA LEU A 187 -7.40 -12.30 -8.03
C LEU A 187 -6.50 -12.30 -6.80
N LEU A 188 -6.37 -11.15 -6.18
CA LEU A 188 -5.76 -10.99 -4.87
C LEU A 188 -6.78 -10.22 -4.02
N LEU A 189 -7.21 -10.81 -2.91
CA LEU A 189 -8.12 -10.19 -1.96
C LEU A 189 -7.43 -10.12 -0.61
N VAL A 190 -7.32 -8.91 -0.07
CA VAL A 190 -6.77 -8.66 1.27
C VAL A 190 -7.93 -8.32 2.20
N ARG A 191 -7.91 -8.90 3.39
CA ARG A 191 -8.78 -8.55 4.50
C ARG A 191 -7.94 -8.33 5.74
N SER A 192 -8.31 -7.35 6.53
CA SER A 192 -7.65 -7.04 7.78
C SER A 192 -8.67 -6.99 8.91
N SER A 193 -8.24 -7.39 10.10
CA SER A 193 -9.06 -7.32 11.32
C SER A 193 -8.18 -7.05 12.53
N GLU A 194 -8.59 -6.10 13.37
CA GLU A 194 -7.98 -5.86 14.68
C GLU A 194 -8.24 -7.06 15.60
N MET A 195 -7.18 -7.55 16.24
CA MET A 195 -7.24 -8.67 17.19
C MET A 195 -7.25 -8.19 18.66
N GLY A 196 -6.96 -6.91 18.87
CA GLY A 196 -6.87 -6.22 20.16
C GLY A 196 -5.46 -5.67 20.41
N ALA A 197 -5.32 -4.66 21.28
CA ALA A 197 -4.03 -4.13 21.74
C ALA A 197 -3.02 -3.74 20.64
N GLY A 198 -3.48 -3.21 19.51
CA GLY A 198 -2.60 -2.83 18.39
C GLY A 198 -2.12 -4.01 17.53
N GLU A 199 -2.69 -5.20 17.72
CA GLU A 199 -2.43 -6.37 16.88
C GLU A 199 -3.39 -6.42 15.69
N LEU A 200 -2.82 -6.67 14.51
CA LEU A 200 -3.55 -6.78 13.26
C LEU A 200 -3.38 -8.18 12.67
N ARG A 201 -4.48 -8.81 12.29
CA ARG A 201 -4.49 -9.99 11.42
C ARG A 201 -4.78 -9.58 9.99
N VAL A 202 -3.95 -10.05 9.05
CA VAL A 202 -4.14 -9.89 7.61
C VAL A 202 -4.39 -11.26 6.99
N ASP A 203 -5.53 -11.43 6.34
CA ASP A 203 -5.89 -12.64 5.59
C ASP A 203 -5.92 -12.34 4.10
N ILE A 204 -5.27 -13.19 3.32
CA ILE A 204 -5.18 -13.09 1.87
C ILE A 204 -5.87 -14.30 1.24
N LYS A 205 -6.70 -14.02 0.23
CA LYS A 205 -7.28 -15.05 -0.64
C LYS A 205 -6.91 -14.76 -2.08
N THR A 206 -6.42 -15.77 -2.79
CA THR A 206 -5.90 -15.60 -4.14
C THR A 206 -6.02 -16.86 -5.00
N ASN A 207 -5.96 -16.69 -6.31
CA ASN A 207 -5.77 -17.77 -7.29
C ASN A 207 -4.37 -17.74 -7.94
N PHE A 208 -3.43 -16.95 -7.40
CA PHE A 208 -2.01 -17.10 -7.73
C PHE A 208 -1.55 -18.54 -7.40
N PRO A 209 -0.56 -19.09 -8.13
CA PRO A 209 -0.10 -20.44 -7.87
C PRO A 209 0.39 -20.63 -6.44
N ASP A 210 0.28 -21.84 -5.90
CA ASP A 210 0.88 -22.15 -4.61
C ASP A 210 2.39 -21.86 -4.64
N GLN A 211 2.94 -21.54 -3.47
CA GLN A 211 4.30 -21.05 -3.27
C GLN A 211 4.57 -19.65 -3.83
N THR A 212 3.56 -18.96 -4.39
CA THR A 212 3.68 -17.54 -4.73
C THR A 212 4.05 -16.75 -3.49
N ARG A 213 5.10 -15.94 -3.59
CA ARG A 213 5.53 -15.05 -2.52
C ARG A 213 4.92 -13.68 -2.73
N LEU A 214 4.14 -13.23 -1.76
CA LEU A 214 3.47 -11.93 -1.78
C LEU A 214 4.14 -11.01 -0.77
N LEU A 215 4.40 -9.77 -1.17
CA LEU A 215 4.77 -8.72 -0.23
C LEU A 215 3.49 -8.18 0.40
N VAL A 216 3.36 -8.33 1.71
CA VAL A 216 2.28 -7.74 2.50
C VAL A 216 2.83 -6.54 3.23
N TYR A 217 2.11 -5.43 3.23
CA TYR A 217 2.54 -4.23 3.92
C TYR A 217 1.34 -3.54 4.60
N GLY A 218 1.66 -2.75 5.61
CA GLY A 218 0.76 -1.79 6.21
C GLY A 218 1.42 -0.43 6.24
N ARG A 219 0.63 0.59 5.91
CA ARG A 219 1.08 1.97 5.95
C ARG A 219 0.01 2.87 6.52
N ARG A 220 0.43 3.95 7.17
CA ARG A 220 -0.46 4.94 7.76
C ARG A 220 -0.35 6.25 6.97
N PRO A 221 -1.45 6.76 6.41
CA PRO A 221 -1.47 8.09 5.81
C PRO A 221 -1.18 9.18 6.84
N TYR A 222 -0.41 10.19 6.44
CA TYR A 222 -0.13 11.38 7.24
C TYR A 222 0.09 12.60 6.33
N THR A 223 -0.06 13.80 6.88
CA THR A 223 0.27 15.07 6.21
C THR A 223 1.40 15.77 6.97
N GLN A 224 2.08 16.68 6.28
CA GLN A 224 3.17 17.45 6.86
C GLN A 224 2.78 18.92 7.00
N GLU A 225 3.41 19.65 7.92
CA GLU A 225 3.23 21.09 8.04
C GLU A 225 3.55 21.77 6.70
N ASN A 226 2.69 22.68 6.25
CA ASN A 226 2.82 23.41 4.98
C ASN A 226 2.66 22.54 3.71
N SER A 227 2.12 21.32 3.81
CA SER A 227 1.77 20.51 2.65
C SER A 227 0.45 19.76 2.86
N ASP A 228 -0.48 19.93 1.91
CA ASP A 228 -1.70 19.13 1.84
C ASP A 228 -1.47 17.76 1.14
N GLU A 229 -0.24 17.46 0.74
CA GLU A 229 0.11 16.17 0.12
C GLU A 229 0.10 15.06 1.18
N GLU A 230 -0.76 14.06 0.96
CA GLU A 230 -0.78 12.85 1.75
C GLU A 230 0.48 12.01 1.49
N ARG A 231 1.11 11.58 2.58
CA ARG A 231 2.28 10.69 2.60
C ARG A 231 1.98 9.44 3.41
N ASN A 232 2.86 8.45 3.32
CA ASN A 232 2.65 7.17 3.98
C ASN A 232 3.82 6.81 4.90
N GLY A 233 3.53 6.59 6.19
CA GLY A 233 4.44 6.00 7.16
C GLY A 233 4.38 4.48 7.09
N LEU A 234 5.51 3.80 6.89
CA LEU A 234 5.55 2.33 6.79
C LEU A 234 5.45 1.69 8.18
N LEU A 235 4.34 0.98 8.46
CA LEU A 235 4.13 0.25 9.72
C LEU A 235 4.83 -1.11 9.71
N PHE A 236 4.58 -1.89 8.66
CA PHE A 236 5.17 -3.20 8.49
C PHE A 236 5.28 -3.55 7.02
N GLN A 237 6.20 -4.47 6.73
CA GLN A 237 6.35 -5.08 5.42
C GLN A 237 6.93 -6.48 5.60
N ASP A 238 6.25 -7.52 5.11
CA ASP A 238 6.70 -8.90 5.21
C ASP A 238 6.37 -9.70 3.95
N THR A 239 7.03 -10.84 3.75
CA THR A 239 6.75 -11.77 2.66
C THR A 239 5.98 -12.98 3.18
N VAL A 240 4.78 -13.18 2.65
CA VAL A 240 3.99 -14.39 2.91
C VAL A 240 4.01 -15.32 1.71
N VAL A 241 3.83 -16.61 1.96
CA VAL A 241 3.77 -17.65 0.93
C VAL A 241 2.34 -18.12 0.78
N VAL A 242 1.84 -18.14 -0.44
CA VAL A 242 0.51 -18.68 -0.77
C VAL A 242 0.54 -20.20 -0.60
N ASP A 243 -0.39 -20.70 0.20
CA ASP A 243 -0.69 -22.12 0.34
C ASP A 243 -2.19 -22.35 0.17
N SER A 244 -2.54 -23.23 -0.77
CA SER A 244 -3.92 -23.62 -1.07
C SER A 244 -4.81 -22.40 -1.36
N GLY A 245 -4.28 -21.44 -2.12
CA GLY A 245 -4.98 -20.19 -2.49
C GLY A 245 -5.18 -19.19 -1.35
N SER A 246 -4.41 -19.30 -0.27
CA SER A 246 -4.51 -18.40 0.89
C SER A 246 -3.17 -18.11 1.56
N ALA A 247 -3.11 -17.02 2.33
CA ALA A 247 -2.02 -16.73 3.25
C ALA A 247 -2.55 -15.88 4.42
N SER A 248 -1.89 -15.93 5.57
CA SER A 248 -2.23 -15.09 6.72
C SER A 248 -0.98 -14.55 7.39
N LEU A 249 -1.08 -13.35 7.94
CA LEU A 249 -0.02 -12.66 8.68
C LEU A 249 -0.62 -12.05 9.95
N TYR A 250 0.15 -12.09 11.04
CA TYR A 250 -0.16 -11.41 12.30
C TYR A 250 0.96 -10.40 12.53
N VAL A 251 0.61 -9.15 12.80
CA VAL A 251 1.58 -8.07 13.00
C VAL A 251 1.18 -7.21 14.19
N ASP A 252 2.19 -6.80 14.94
CA ASP A 252 2.07 -5.75 15.95
C ASP A 252 2.24 -4.41 15.25
N ILE A 253 1.31 -3.49 15.47
CA ILE A 253 1.37 -2.15 14.87
C ILE A 253 2.06 -1.18 15.81
N ASP A 254 3.17 -0.62 15.34
CA ASP A 254 3.95 0.39 16.04
C ASP A 254 4.28 1.56 15.10
N ASP A 255 3.64 2.70 15.35
CA ASP A 255 3.87 3.94 14.62
C ASP A 255 5.21 4.60 14.96
N SER A 256 5.83 4.23 16.09
CA SER A 256 7.00 4.95 16.62
C SER A 256 8.22 4.85 15.71
N VAL A 257 8.39 3.73 15.01
CA VAL A 257 9.56 3.49 14.16
C VAL A 257 9.58 4.43 12.96
N TRP A 258 8.50 4.47 12.17
CA TRP A 258 8.45 5.32 10.98
C TRP A 258 8.42 6.80 11.37
N PHE A 259 7.76 7.14 12.48
CA PHE A 259 7.68 8.51 12.96
C PHE A 259 9.07 9.03 13.38
N GLN A 260 9.84 8.23 14.14
CA GLN A 260 11.22 8.58 14.50
C GLN A 260 12.14 8.68 13.28
N GLU A 261 11.99 7.77 12.30
CA GLU A 261 12.70 7.86 11.02
C GLU A 261 12.39 9.17 10.28
N HIS A 262 11.12 9.61 10.29
CA HIS A 262 10.68 10.88 9.71
C HIS A 262 11.29 12.08 10.44
N GLU A 263 11.18 12.15 11.76
CA GLU A 263 11.75 13.25 12.58
C GLU A 263 13.28 13.35 12.41
N ALA A 264 13.96 12.21 12.30
CA ALA A 264 15.40 12.19 12.01
C ALA A 264 15.72 12.79 10.63
N ASN A 265 14.87 12.58 9.62
CA ASN A 265 15.03 13.21 8.30
C ASN A 265 14.76 14.71 8.38
N VAL A 266 13.70 15.15 9.08
CA VAL A 266 13.43 16.59 9.29
C VAL A 266 14.65 17.27 9.90
N ALA A 267 15.23 16.70 10.96
CA ALA A 267 16.41 17.24 11.62
C ALA A 267 17.67 17.23 10.74
N ALA A 268 17.87 16.16 9.95
CA ALA A 268 19.07 16.00 9.13
C ALA A 268 19.09 16.94 7.91
N PHE A 269 17.94 17.17 7.28
CA PHE A 269 17.85 18.01 6.09
C PHE A 269 17.56 19.48 6.43
N ASN A 270 16.83 19.73 7.53
CA ASN A 270 16.45 21.06 8.01
C ASN A 270 15.87 21.94 6.88
N ASP A 271 15.00 21.35 6.06
CA ASP A 271 14.44 21.95 4.87
C ASP A 271 12.93 21.70 4.78
N PRO A 272 12.10 22.69 5.16
CA PRO A 272 10.65 22.52 5.24
C PRO A 272 9.99 22.34 3.88
N GLY A 273 10.68 22.63 2.77
CA GLY A 273 10.19 22.36 1.42
C GLY A 273 10.35 20.89 0.99
N ILE A 274 11.10 20.09 1.75
CA ILE A 274 11.33 18.67 1.48
C ILE A 274 10.75 17.80 2.60
N PHE A 275 11.11 18.11 3.85
CA PHE A 275 10.67 17.44 5.06
C PHE A 275 10.29 18.50 6.10
N SER A 276 9.02 18.52 6.48
CA SER A 276 8.53 19.28 7.63
C SER A 276 7.92 18.34 8.68
N SER A 277 7.65 18.87 9.88
CA SER A 277 7.02 18.12 10.96
C SER A 277 5.69 17.52 10.51
N VAL A 278 5.28 16.42 11.13
CA VAL A 278 3.97 15.82 10.87
C VAL A 278 2.87 16.74 11.40
N ALA A 279 1.88 17.06 10.54
CA ALA A 279 0.73 17.87 10.92
C ALA A 279 -0.45 17.02 11.42
N GLU A 280 -0.77 15.96 10.66
CA GLU A 280 -1.86 15.04 10.99
C GLU A 280 -1.46 13.61 10.64
N ILE A 281 -1.92 12.65 11.45
CA ILE A 281 -1.78 11.23 11.20
C ILE A 281 -3.18 10.62 11.15
N SER A 282 -3.49 9.92 10.06
CA SER A 282 -4.77 9.26 9.89
C SER A 282 -4.98 8.12 10.89
N SER A 283 -6.21 7.94 11.38
CA SER A 283 -6.59 6.74 12.13
C SER A 283 -6.70 5.50 11.25
N GLU A 284 -6.67 5.67 9.93
CA GLU A 284 -6.76 4.58 8.97
C GLU A 284 -5.38 3.95 8.70
N ILE A 285 -5.36 2.64 8.58
CA ILE A 285 -4.22 1.88 8.06
C ILE A 285 -4.61 1.30 6.70
N ILE A 286 -3.78 1.57 5.70
CA ILE A 286 -3.86 0.94 4.39
C ILE A 286 -3.04 -0.35 4.45
N VAL A 287 -3.70 -1.49 4.29
CA VAL A 287 -3.11 -2.82 4.29
C VAL A 287 -3.16 -3.39 2.88
N GLY A 288 -2.01 -3.77 2.33
CA GLY A 288 -1.92 -4.21 0.95
C GLY A 288 -1.17 -5.52 0.79
N ALA A 289 -1.41 -6.13 -0.37
CA ALA A 289 -0.62 -7.24 -0.86
C ALA A 289 -0.17 -6.96 -2.30
N PHE A 290 1.10 -7.28 -2.57
CA PHE A 290 1.77 -7.00 -3.82
C PHE A 290 2.51 -8.23 -4.34
N PHE A 291 2.20 -8.58 -5.57
CA PHE A 291 2.93 -9.55 -6.37
C PHE A 291 3.82 -8.82 -7.37
N SER A 292 5.08 -9.25 -7.46
CA SER A 292 5.97 -8.90 -8.56
C SER A 292 6.81 -10.10 -8.97
N PRO A 293 6.91 -10.38 -10.29
CA PRO A 293 7.65 -11.52 -10.82
C PRO A 293 9.18 -11.32 -10.75
N ILE A 294 9.66 -10.09 -10.57
CA ILE A 294 11.09 -9.80 -10.39
C ILE A 294 11.56 -9.91 -8.93
N ARG A 295 10.63 -10.16 -7.99
CA ARG A 295 10.99 -10.55 -6.63
C ARG A 295 11.45 -12.00 -6.62
N ASP A 296 12.01 -12.44 -5.49
CA ASP A 296 12.41 -13.84 -5.29
C ASP A 296 11.18 -14.76 -5.31
N GLN A 297 10.82 -15.26 -6.50
CA GLN A 297 9.71 -16.17 -6.76
C GLN A 297 10.24 -17.56 -7.16
N PRO A 298 9.55 -18.65 -6.76
CA PRO A 298 9.87 -19.98 -7.26
C PRO A 298 9.74 -20.06 -8.79
N GLN A 299 10.59 -20.86 -9.42
CA GLN A 299 10.58 -21.04 -10.88
C GLN A 299 9.22 -21.55 -11.36
N GLU A 300 8.57 -22.44 -10.61
CA GLU A 300 7.25 -22.99 -10.94
C GLU A 300 6.15 -21.92 -10.96
N VAL A 301 6.29 -20.88 -10.15
CA VAL A 301 5.40 -19.70 -10.15
C VAL A 301 5.69 -18.85 -11.37
N LEU A 302 6.96 -18.56 -11.65
CA LEU A 302 7.37 -17.76 -12.81
C LEU A 302 6.99 -18.41 -14.14
N GLU A 303 7.05 -19.74 -14.24
CA GLU A 303 6.55 -20.47 -15.41
C GLU A 303 5.06 -20.24 -15.66
N GLN A 304 4.28 -19.99 -14.61
CA GLN A 304 2.83 -19.78 -14.68
C GLN A 304 2.43 -18.33 -14.94
N VAL A 305 3.10 -17.39 -14.30
CA VAL A 305 2.77 -15.96 -14.39
C VAL A 305 3.59 -15.22 -15.45
N GLY A 306 4.67 -15.84 -15.94
CA GLY A 306 5.65 -15.20 -16.81
C GLY A 306 6.80 -14.60 -16.00
N ALA A 307 8.01 -14.61 -16.56
CA ALA A 307 9.21 -14.08 -15.88
C ALA A 307 9.12 -12.56 -15.65
N ARG A 308 8.27 -11.87 -16.41
CA ARG A 308 7.94 -10.46 -16.23
C ARG A 308 6.45 -10.23 -15.97
N GLY A 309 5.71 -11.29 -15.64
CA GLY A 309 4.28 -11.18 -15.38
C GLY A 309 3.44 -11.03 -16.65
N GLU A 310 4.00 -11.32 -17.82
CA GLU A 310 3.34 -11.18 -19.13
C GLU A 310 2.05 -12.02 -19.26
N TYR A 311 1.82 -12.96 -18.35
CA TYR A 311 0.60 -13.77 -18.29
C TYR A 311 -0.38 -13.33 -17.19
N ILE A 312 -0.14 -12.19 -16.53
CA ILE A 312 -1.00 -11.66 -15.47
C ILE A 312 -2.02 -10.68 -16.05
N ARG A 313 -3.30 -10.86 -15.67
CA ARG A 313 -4.41 -9.93 -15.89
C ARG A 313 -5.25 -9.81 -14.62
N GLY A 314 -6.23 -8.90 -14.64
CA GLY A 314 -7.17 -8.64 -13.55
C GLY A 314 -7.09 -7.20 -13.05
N ASP A 315 -8.05 -6.78 -12.24
CA ASP A 315 -8.23 -5.37 -11.85
C ASP A 315 -7.03 -4.81 -11.06
N GLY A 316 -6.33 -5.65 -10.30
CA GLY A 316 -5.11 -5.27 -9.58
C GLY A 316 -3.83 -5.29 -10.42
N ALA A 317 -3.88 -5.72 -11.69
CA ALA A 317 -2.70 -5.80 -12.54
C ALA A 317 -2.29 -4.41 -13.06
N LYS A 318 -1.00 -4.09 -12.95
CA LYS A 318 -0.40 -2.84 -13.45
C LYS A 318 0.84 -3.14 -14.27
N GLN A 319 0.86 -2.65 -15.51
CA GLN A 319 1.98 -2.77 -16.42
C GLN A 319 2.85 -1.50 -16.37
N SER A 320 4.16 -1.69 -16.24
CA SER A 320 5.19 -0.65 -16.35
C SER A 320 6.31 -1.16 -17.26
N GLY A 321 6.39 -0.64 -18.47
CA GLY A 321 7.23 -1.22 -19.53
C GLY A 321 6.84 -2.67 -19.83
N ASP A 322 7.82 -3.57 -19.80
CA ASP A 322 7.62 -5.01 -19.99
C ASP A 322 7.23 -5.75 -18.69
N LEU A 323 7.20 -5.07 -17.55
CA LEU A 323 6.91 -5.66 -16.25
C LEU A 323 5.43 -5.48 -15.88
N THR A 324 4.75 -6.58 -15.60
CA THR A 324 3.42 -6.58 -15.01
C THR A 324 3.50 -7.01 -13.55
N THR A 325 2.97 -6.17 -12.67
CA THR A 325 2.82 -6.43 -11.24
C THR A 325 1.34 -6.54 -10.88
N TYR A 326 1.02 -7.03 -9.69
CA TYR A 326 -0.35 -7.08 -9.19
C TYR A 326 -0.42 -6.54 -7.77
N ARG A 327 -1.37 -5.64 -7.50
CA ARG A 327 -1.55 -5.03 -6.18
C ARG A 327 -3.03 -4.93 -5.82
N THR A 328 -3.33 -5.12 -4.55
CA THR A 328 -4.62 -4.76 -3.96
C THR A 328 -4.40 -4.22 -2.55
N ASP A 329 -5.24 -3.28 -2.14
CA ASP A 329 -5.20 -2.65 -0.83
C ASP A 329 -6.60 -2.75 -0.19
N THR A 330 -6.64 -2.77 1.14
CA THR A 330 -7.83 -2.62 1.96
C THR A 330 -7.53 -1.66 3.10
N HIS A 331 -8.58 -1.19 3.75
CA HIS A 331 -8.50 -0.12 4.73
C HIS A 331 -9.08 -0.61 6.05
N ILE A 332 -8.45 -0.24 7.16
CA ILE A 332 -8.93 -0.53 8.51
C ILE A 332 -8.70 0.65 9.43
N GLU A 333 -9.74 1.01 10.18
CA GLU A 333 -9.63 2.00 11.24
C GLU A 333 -8.92 1.40 12.45
N MET A 334 -7.79 2.01 12.82
CA MET A 334 -7.05 1.64 14.01
C MET A 334 -6.35 2.88 14.58
N PRO A 335 -6.81 3.42 15.72
CA PRO A 335 -6.28 4.67 16.28
C PRO A 335 -4.77 4.61 16.44
N THR A 336 -4.11 5.74 16.18
CA THR A 336 -2.67 5.89 16.43
C THR A 336 -2.39 5.65 17.92
N ASN A 337 -1.44 4.77 18.22
CA ASN A 337 -0.97 4.60 19.59
C ASN A 337 -0.34 5.94 20.03
N GLN A 338 -0.83 6.53 21.12
CA GLN A 338 -0.62 7.93 21.54
C GLN A 338 0.84 8.32 21.93
N PHE A 339 1.85 7.76 21.29
CA PHE A 339 3.25 8.11 21.51
C PHE A 339 3.74 9.02 20.36
N ILE A 340 3.21 10.24 20.35
CA ILE A 340 3.82 11.43 19.75
C ILE A 340 3.99 12.45 20.87
#